data_AF-A0A077WA97-F1
#
_entry.id   AF-A0A077WA97-F1
#
_cell.length_a   1.000
_cell.length_b   1.000
_cell.length_c   1.000
_cell.angle_alpha   90.00
_cell.angle_beta   90.00
_cell.angle_gamma   90.00
#
_symmetry.space_group_name_H-M   'P 1'
#
loop_
_entity.id
_entity.type
_entity.pdbx_description
1 polymer ?
#
loop_
_entity_poly.entity_id
_entity_poly.type
_entity_poly.pdbx_seq_one_letter_code
_entity_poly.pdbx_strand_id
1 'polypeptide(L)'
;MDMLQGDTYLSSNSATTLSTPATPTPTLLPVITMLPTRNDTTMTPPSLTLPDTEYSSQSYCEFMYHTGFQQGRFSDISVSFPVQGRIYALHRIVMVRSPMLYRELMAPSTANGYHGNLLHISIPGSSEALHIALGHLYRPLSMHDIEYLMVNTQSHQPPIQHICDLIQIADALELPLLHQQLIQIMQQHLNQDTIVAWMNELRRRHAFLSSQSDNKISAKWMRTLDEIIVHFLIHTLPCQLLQIHGNNTNHWRNGFEEEQEYDDDSATETLLFLGTIPVNMIQESNKCMTLSSNKTGIYDELIHMYARTPLLYLKRCLEYKNLLSKSVLWRYTFAKRVLYERECKQSRRPATKSHGLAVVLEFDNSSSSSKNTKDDSSSISIRIMMQQ
;
A
#
# COMPACT_ATOMS: atom_id res chain seq x y z
N MET A 1 43.64 41.84 -44.10
CA MET A 1 44.11 41.09 -42.93
C MET A 1 43.20 39.89 -42.78
N ASP A 2 43.36 38.87 -43.65
CA ASP A 2 44.50 37.92 -43.76
C ASP A 2 44.39 36.85 -42.66
N MET A 3 44.43 35.53 -42.87
CA MET A 3 44.64 34.62 -44.02
C MET A 3 43.86 33.30 -43.71
N LEU A 4 43.21 32.62 -44.67
CA LEU A 4 43.66 31.46 -45.47
C LEU A 4 44.15 30.19 -44.73
N GLN A 5 43.72 29.03 -45.26
CA GLN A 5 44.18 27.62 -45.03
C GLN A 5 43.88 27.03 -43.63
N GLY A 6 43.58 25.74 -43.42
CA GLY A 6 43.47 24.56 -44.30
C GLY A 6 42.99 23.35 -43.44
N ASP A 7 42.72 22.12 -43.93
CA ASP A 7 42.62 21.56 -45.30
C ASP A 7 41.82 20.23 -45.26
N THR A 8 41.59 19.60 -46.42
CA THR A 8 40.85 18.32 -46.62
C THR A 8 41.49 17.07 -46.00
N TYR A 9 40.66 16.15 -45.50
CA TYR A 9 40.89 14.70 -45.68
C TYR A 9 39.61 13.93 -46.02
N LEU A 10 39.72 13.07 -47.03
CA LEU A 10 38.69 12.15 -47.50
C LEU A 10 38.60 10.94 -46.57
N SER A 11 37.38 10.47 -46.27
CA SER A 11 37.17 9.06 -45.90
C SER A 11 35.91 8.54 -46.56
N SER A 12 36.11 7.72 -47.58
CA SER A 12 35.09 6.96 -48.28
C SER A 12 34.58 5.82 -47.39
N ASN A 13 33.26 5.75 -47.18
CA ASN A 13 32.62 4.52 -46.71
C ASN A 13 31.30 4.28 -47.47
N SER A 14 31.41 3.38 -48.44
CA SER A 14 30.43 2.35 -48.85
C SER A 14 28.98 2.55 -48.40
N ALA A 15 28.13 2.90 -49.37
CA ALA A 15 26.68 2.82 -49.21
C ALA A 15 26.22 1.35 -49.21
N THR A 16 26.08 0.75 -48.02
CA THR A 16 25.36 -0.53 -47.87
C THR A 16 23.90 -0.23 -47.60
N THR A 17 23.03 -0.44 -48.60
CA THR A 17 21.58 -0.32 -48.46
C THR A 17 21.05 -1.44 -47.56
N LEU A 18 21.03 -1.22 -46.25
CA LEU A 18 20.43 -2.14 -45.31
C LEU A 18 18.91 -1.92 -45.27
N SER A 19 18.16 -2.90 -45.75
CA SER A 19 16.70 -2.87 -45.75
C SER A 19 16.16 -2.68 -44.34
N THR A 20 15.40 -1.60 -44.11
CA THR A 20 14.66 -1.39 -42.87
C THR A 20 13.64 -2.52 -42.67
N PRO A 21 13.69 -3.30 -41.58
CA PRO A 21 12.61 -4.22 -41.26
C PRO A 21 11.33 -3.41 -41.00
N ALA A 22 10.20 -3.91 -41.51
CA ALA A 22 8.93 -3.22 -41.37
C ALA A 22 8.59 -3.01 -39.88
N THR A 23 8.34 -1.75 -39.50
CA THR A 23 7.83 -1.40 -38.18
C THR A 23 6.54 -2.19 -37.94
N PRO A 24 6.44 -3.02 -36.88
CA PRO A 24 5.19 -3.68 -36.55
C PRO A 24 4.22 -2.60 -36.10
N THR A 25 3.24 -2.30 -36.96
CA THR A 25 2.08 -1.48 -36.61
C THR A 25 1.48 -2.07 -35.33
N PRO A 26 1.27 -1.28 -34.26
CA PRO A 26 0.64 -1.79 -33.06
C PRO A 26 -0.80 -2.20 -33.42
N THR A 27 -1.02 -3.51 -33.54
CA THR A 27 -2.34 -4.09 -33.72
C THR A 27 -3.16 -3.77 -32.49
N LEU A 28 -3.93 -2.69 -32.57
CA LEU A 28 -4.96 -2.37 -31.59
C LEU A 28 -5.89 -3.57 -31.51
N LEU A 29 -5.79 -4.33 -30.41
CA LEU A 29 -6.75 -5.38 -30.11
C LEU A 29 -8.13 -4.71 -30.15
N PRO A 30 -9.09 -5.22 -30.95
CA PRO A 30 -10.41 -4.65 -30.96
C PRO A 30 -10.95 -4.70 -29.53
N VAL A 31 -11.36 -3.54 -29.00
CA VAL A 31 -12.15 -3.52 -27.76
C VAL A 31 -13.47 -4.16 -28.14
N ILE A 32 -13.56 -5.48 -27.90
CA ILE A 32 -14.74 -6.25 -28.25
C ILE A 32 -15.84 -5.89 -27.25
N THR A 33 -16.53 -4.80 -27.54
CA THR A 33 -17.84 -4.49 -26.98
C THR A 33 -18.83 -5.48 -27.60
N MET A 34 -18.78 -6.74 -27.17
CA MET A 34 -19.85 -7.72 -27.38
C MET A 34 -21.08 -7.20 -26.63
N LEU A 35 -21.83 -6.30 -27.26
CA LEU A 35 -23.22 -6.11 -26.91
C LEU A 35 -23.94 -7.37 -27.42
N PRO A 36 -24.48 -8.24 -26.54
CA PRO A 36 -25.01 -9.51 -27.00
C PRO A 36 -26.22 -9.28 -27.89
N THR A 37 -26.13 -9.68 -29.16
CA THR A 37 -27.26 -9.72 -30.09
C THR A 37 -28.29 -10.73 -29.60
N ARG A 38 -29.24 -10.24 -28.83
CA ARG A 38 -30.44 -10.95 -28.39
C ARG A 38 -31.27 -11.37 -29.61
N ASN A 39 -31.07 -12.60 -30.09
CA ASN A 39 -32.04 -13.41 -30.86
C ASN A 39 -31.45 -14.80 -31.16
N ASP A 40 -31.66 -15.76 -30.26
CA ASP A 40 -31.62 -17.20 -30.56
C ASP A 40 -32.75 -17.87 -29.77
N THR A 41 -33.84 -18.20 -30.47
CA THR A 41 -35.13 -18.58 -29.85
C THR A 41 -35.34 -20.09 -29.74
N THR A 42 -34.32 -20.90 -30.05
CA THR A 42 -34.38 -22.37 -30.02
C THR A 42 -33.57 -22.95 -28.86
N MET A 43 -34.02 -22.67 -27.64
CA MET A 43 -33.59 -23.38 -26.43
C MET A 43 -34.58 -24.50 -26.13
N THR A 44 -34.39 -25.67 -26.73
CA THR A 44 -34.90 -26.91 -26.14
C THR A 44 -34.18 -27.12 -24.80
N PRO A 45 -34.90 -27.16 -23.67
CA PRO A 45 -34.25 -27.35 -22.37
C PRO A 45 -33.59 -28.74 -22.36
N PRO A 46 -32.31 -28.87 -21.98
CA PRO A 46 -31.69 -30.17 -21.82
C PRO A 46 -32.43 -30.94 -20.73
N SER A 47 -32.83 -32.18 -21.01
CA SER A 47 -33.47 -33.06 -20.03
C SER A 47 -32.52 -33.33 -18.87
N LEU A 48 -32.71 -32.59 -17.78
CA LEU A 48 -32.01 -32.82 -16.52
C LEU A 48 -32.55 -34.10 -15.88
N THR A 49 -31.92 -35.24 -16.17
CA THR A 49 -31.83 -36.32 -15.18
C THR A 49 -31.02 -35.79 -14.01
N LEU A 50 -31.70 -35.32 -12.95
CA LEU A 50 -31.03 -34.94 -11.71
C LEU A 50 -30.46 -36.21 -11.05
N PRO A 51 -29.14 -36.33 -10.85
CA PRO A 51 -28.63 -37.15 -9.76
C PRO A 51 -29.02 -36.49 -8.42
N ASP A 52 -29.42 -37.30 -7.44
CA ASP A 52 -29.70 -36.87 -6.04
C ASP A 52 -28.42 -36.47 -5.26
N THR A 53 -27.39 -36.00 -5.95
CA THR A 53 -26.24 -35.35 -5.31
C THR A 53 -26.66 -33.98 -4.82
N GLU A 54 -26.50 -33.73 -3.51
CA GLU A 54 -26.68 -32.41 -2.91
C GLU A 54 -25.86 -31.37 -3.69
N TYR A 55 -26.53 -30.56 -4.52
CA TYR A 55 -25.86 -29.49 -5.26
C TYR A 55 -25.35 -28.46 -4.27
N SER A 56 -24.05 -28.50 -4.01
CA SER A 56 -23.41 -27.55 -3.10
C SER A 56 -23.69 -26.11 -3.55
N SER A 57 -23.90 -25.21 -2.58
CA SER A 57 -24.08 -23.78 -2.85
C SER A 57 -22.89 -23.19 -3.62
N GLN A 58 -21.69 -23.76 -3.43
CA GLN A 58 -20.48 -23.52 -4.20
C GLN A 58 -20.71 -23.72 -5.71
N SER A 59 -21.20 -24.89 -6.13
CA SER A 59 -21.45 -25.21 -7.55
C SER A 59 -22.44 -24.25 -8.21
N TYR A 60 -23.46 -23.78 -7.46
CA TYR A 60 -24.39 -22.77 -7.97
C TYR A 60 -23.71 -21.40 -8.14
N CYS A 61 -22.87 -20.98 -7.19
CA CYS A 61 -22.11 -19.72 -7.30
C CYS A 61 -21.10 -19.75 -8.45
N GLU A 62 -20.46 -20.90 -8.69
CA GLU A 62 -19.55 -21.12 -9.82
C GLU A 62 -20.30 -21.06 -11.16
N PHE A 63 -21.46 -21.72 -11.28
CA PHE A 63 -22.32 -21.60 -12.46
C PHE A 63 -22.77 -20.14 -12.71
N MET A 64 -23.24 -19.44 -11.67
CA MET A 64 -23.64 -18.04 -11.77
C MET A 64 -22.48 -17.11 -12.15
N TYR A 65 -21.27 -17.39 -11.67
CA TYR A 65 -20.07 -16.64 -12.05
C TYR A 65 -19.66 -16.89 -13.51
N HIS A 66 -19.53 -18.15 -13.93
CA HIS A 66 -19.09 -18.49 -15.29
C HIS A 66 -20.14 -18.20 -16.37
N THR A 67 -21.39 -18.63 -16.16
CA THR A 67 -22.47 -18.44 -17.15
C THR A 67 -23.10 -17.06 -17.02
N GLY A 68 -23.38 -16.60 -15.81
CA GLY A 68 -24.01 -15.30 -15.58
C GLY A 68 -23.06 -14.13 -15.80
N PHE A 69 -22.00 -14.03 -14.99
CA PHE A 69 -21.10 -12.87 -15.02
C PHE A 69 -20.12 -12.87 -16.19
N GLN A 70 -19.34 -13.94 -16.40
CA GLN A 70 -18.29 -13.94 -17.42
C GLN A 70 -18.83 -13.96 -18.86
N GLN A 71 -19.98 -14.60 -19.11
CA GLN A 71 -20.61 -14.66 -20.44
C GLN A 71 -21.77 -13.66 -20.63
N GLY A 72 -22.20 -12.97 -19.57
CA GLY A 72 -23.36 -12.06 -19.61
C GLY A 72 -24.70 -12.75 -19.90
N ARG A 73 -24.82 -14.08 -19.76
CA ARG A 73 -26.09 -14.77 -20.02
C ARG A 73 -27.10 -14.43 -18.93
N PHE A 74 -28.36 -14.27 -19.32
CA PHE A 74 -29.49 -13.93 -18.44
C PHE A 74 -29.44 -12.55 -17.76
N SER A 75 -28.46 -11.70 -18.12
CA SER A 75 -28.37 -10.31 -17.63
C SER A 75 -29.63 -9.50 -17.96
N ASP A 76 -30.14 -8.78 -16.96
CA ASP A 76 -31.32 -7.91 -17.07
C ASP A 76 -30.97 -6.41 -16.97
N ILE A 77 -29.69 -6.08 -16.79
CA ILE A 77 -29.17 -4.71 -16.78
C ILE A 77 -27.74 -4.64 -17.32
N SER A 78 -27.43 -3.57 -18.04
CA SER A 78 -26.06 -3.17 -18.38
C SER A 78 -25.60 -2.07 -17.44
N VAL A 79 -24.37 -2.16 -16.94
CA VAL A 79 -23.79 -1.12 -16.08
C VAL A 79 -22.50 -0.60 -16.72
N SER A 80 -22.53 0.68 -17.07
CA SER A 80 -21.41 1.43 -17.62
C SER A 80 -20.60 2.05 -16.49
N PHE A 81 -19.29 1.84 -16.52
CA PHE A 81 -18.32 2.43 -15.61
C PHE A 81 -17.38 3.34 -16.41
N PRO A 82 -17.68 4.66 -16.50
CA PRO A 82 -16.98 5.56 -17.43
C PRO A 82 -15.48 5.71 -17.12
N VAL A 83 -15.10 5.68 -15.84
CA VAL A 83 -13.69 5.79 -15.39
C VAL A 83 -12.82 4.65 -15.94
N GLN A 84 -13.39 3.44 -16.05
CA GLN A 84 -12.73 2.25 -16.57
C GLN A 84 -12.95 2.06 -18.09
N GLY A 85 -13.84 2.83 -18.72
CA GLY A 85 -14.24 2.64 -20.11
C GLY A 85 -14.90 1.29 -20.38
N ARG A 86 -15.59 0.70 -19.40
CA ARG A 86 -16.19 -0.64 -19.50
C ARG A 86 -17.71 -0.61 -19.32
N ILE A 87 -18.38 -1.58 -19.93
CA ILE A 87 -19.80 -1.88 -19.71
C ILE A 87 -19.89 -3.36 -19.36
N TYR A 88 -20.60 -3.68 -18.28
CA TYR A 88 -20.82 -5.04 -17.81
C TYR A 88 -22.29 -5.40 -17.95
N ALA A 89 -22.57 -6.58 -18.52
CA ALA A 89 -23.88 -7.20 -18.48
C ALA A 89 -24.04 -7.88 -17.10
N LEU A 90 -24.94 -7.37 -16.26
CA LEU A 90 -25.11 -7.78 -14.87
C LEU A 90 -26.56 -8.22 -14.59
N HIS A 91 -26.75 -8.78 -13.39
CA HIS A 91 -28.04 -9.23 -12.87
C HIS A 91 -28.46 -8.35 -11.70
N ARG A 92 -29.61 -7.69 -11.76
CA ARG A 92 -30.13 -6.82 -10.67
C ARG A 92 -30.17 -7.57 -9.34
N ILE A 93 -30.61 -8.83 -9.33
CA ILE A 93 -30.68 -9.69 -8.14
C ILE A 93 -29.31 -10.03 -7.53
N VAL A 94 -28.21 -9.94 -8.29
CA VAL A 94 -26.84 -10.11 -7.77
C VAL A 94 -26.27 -8.76 -7.32
N MET A 95 -26.56 -7.69 -8.05
CA MET A 95 -26.11 -6.33 -7.71
C MET A 95 -26.58 -5.87 -6.33
N VAL A 96 -27.75 -6.30 -5.84
CA VAL A 96 -28.22 -5.93 -4.49
C VAL A 96 -27.31 -6.40 -3.34
N ARG A 97 -26.35 -7.30 -3.60
CA ARG A 97 -25.30 -7.69 -2.65
C ARG A 97 -24.31 -6.56 -2.35
N SER A 98 -24.21 -5.56 -3.21
CA SER A 98 -23.54 -4.29 -2.92
C SER A 98 -24.59 -3.26 -2.48
N PRO A 99 -24.52 -2.73 -1.25
CA PRO A 99 -25.44 -1.69 -0.79
C PRO A 99 -25.34 -0.40 -1.62
N MET A 100 -24.15 -0.09 -2.17
CA MET A 100 -23.97 1.02 -3.11
C MET A 100 -24.75 0.79 -4.41
N LEU A 101 -24.54 -0.36 -5.08
CA LEU A 101 -25.27 -0.69 -6.32
C LEU A 101 -26.78 -0.81 -6.08
N TYR A 102 -27.21 -1.29 -4.91
CA TYR A 102 -28.62 -1.32 -4.54
C TYR A 102 -29.24 0.08 -4.50
N ARG A 103 -28.56 1.08 -3.91
CA ARG A 103 -29.04 2.47 -3.93
C ARG A 103 -29.14 3.04 -5.34
N GLU A 104 -28.16 2.78 -6.20
CA GLU A 104 -28.20 3.20 -7.61
C GLU A 104 -29.33 2.52 -8.40
N LEU A 105 -29.66 1.26 -8.08
CA LEU A 105 -30.82 0.56 -8.66
C LEU A 105 -32.17 1.11 -8.17
N MET A 106 -32.24 1.63 -6.94
CA MET A 106 -33.45 2.22 -6.37
C MET A 106 -33.58 3.72 -6.67
N ALA A 107 -32.51 4.38 -7.14
CA ALA A 107 -32.52 5.79 -7.47
C ALA A 107 -33.55 6.07 -8.60
N PRO A 108 -34.43 7.08 -8.44
CA PRO A 108 -35.43 7.38 -9.46
C PRO A 108 -34.72 7.80 -10.75
N SER A 109 -34.96 7.08 -11.85
CA SER A 109 -34.29 7.31 -13.13
C SER A 109 -34.68 8.68 -13.72
N THR A 110 -33.86 9.69 -13.45
CA THR A 110 -34.10 11.08 -13.87
C THR A 110 -33.88 11.27 -15.37
N ALA A 111 -34.93 11.06 -16.17
CA ALA A 111 -35.24 11.86 -17.37
C ALA A 111 -36.51 11.38 -18.09
N ASN A 112 -36.62 10.07 -18.37
CA ASN A 112 -37.43 9.57 -19.49
C ASN A 112 -38.54 8.55 -19.14
N GLY A 113 -38.88 8.34 -17.87
CA GLY A 113 -40.03 7.51 -17.45
C GLY A 113 -39.89 5.99 -17.66
N TYR A 114 -39.01 5.55 -18.56
CA TYR A 114 -38.58 4.16 -18.68
C TYR A 114 -37.41 3.90 -17.74
N HIS A 115 -37.50 2.84 -16.92
CA HIS A 115 -36.34 2.28 -16.23
C HIS A 115 -35.35 1.78 -17.27
N GLY A 116 -34.32 2.58 -17.56
CA GLY A 116 -33.26 2.19 -18.48
C GLY A 116 -32.59 0.90 -18.02
N ASN A 117 -32.40 -0.05 -18.93
CA ASN A 117 -31.52 -1.21 -18.70
C ASN A 117 -30.03 -0.83 -18.84
N LEU A 118 -29.71 0.45 -18.69
CA LEU A 118 -28.35 0.99 -18.67
C LEU A 118 -28.22 1.93 -17.48
N LEU A 119 -27.31 1.60 -16.57
CA LEU A 119 -26.96 2.39 -15.40
C LEU A 119 -25.52 2.91 -15.56
N HIS A 120 -25.27 4.17 -15.23
CA HIS A 120 -23.93 4.77 -15.29
C HIS A 120 -23.40 5.01 -13.88
N ILE A 121 -22.29 4.38 -13.52
CA ILE A 121 -21.71 4.47 -12.17
C ILE A 121 -20.24 4.88 -12.27
N SER A 122 -19.84 5.91 -11.52
CA SER A 122 -18.46 6.35 -11.44
C SER A 122 -17.80 5.79 -10.17
N ILE A 123 -16.88 4.85 -10.33
CA ILE A 123 -16.09 4.27 -9.24
C ILE A 123 -14.60 4.46 -9.56
N PRO A 124 -13.76 4.93 -8.62
CA PRO A 124 -12.32 5.04 -8.84
C PRO A 124 -11.61 3.67 -8.70
N GLY A 125 -10.57 3.45 -9.51
CA GLY A 125 -9.73 2.24 -9.49
C GLY A 125 -9.56 1.60 -10.87
N SER A 126 -8.75 0.54 -10.97
CA SER A 126 -8.51 -0.16 -12.24
C SER A 126 -9.69 -1.04 -12.70
N SER A 127 -9.78 -1.28 -14.01
CA SER A 127 -10.82 -2.15 -14.59
C SER A 127 -10.70 -3.62 -14.17
N GLU A 128 -9.49 -4.06 -13.81
CA GLU A 128 -9.23 -5.42 -13.33
C GLU A 128 -9.75 -5.59 -11.90
N ALA A 129 -9.38 -4.69 -10.98
CA ALA A 129 -9.93 -4.67 -9.63
C ALA A 129 -11.48 -4.52 -9.63
N LEU A 130 -12.04 -3.74 -10.57
CA LEU A 130 -13.49 -3.66 -10.77
C LEU A 130 -14.09 -5.00 -11.20
N HIS A 131 -13.48 -5.68 -12.17
CA HIS A 131 -13.93 -7.00 -12.62
C HIS A 131 -13.90 -8.03 -11.48
N ILE A 132 -12.83 -8.03 -10.67
CA ILE A 132 -12.68 -8.92 -9.51
C ILE A 132 -13.76 -8.64 -8.44
N ALA A 133 -13.98 -7.37 -8.09
CA ALA A 133 -14.99 -6.98 -7.10
C ALA A 133 -16.43 -7.26 -7.56
N LEU A 134 -16.74 -7.05 -8.85
CA LEU A 134 -18.03 -7.46 -9.42
C LEU A 134 -18.18 -8.98 -9.45
N GLY A 135 -17.10 -9.71 -9.77
CA GLY A 135 -17.06 -11.18 -9.70
C GLY A 135 -17.34 -11.72 -8.30
N HIS A 136 -16.81 -11.07 -7.26
CA HIS A 136 -17.06 -11.39 -5.85
C HIS A 136 -18.56 -11.35 -5.51
N LEU A 137 -19.36 -10.50 -6.16
CA LEU A 137 -20.81 -10.47 -5.96
C LEU A 137 -21.49 -11.77 -6.43
N TYR A 138 -20.95 -12.47 -7.42
CA TYR A 138 -21.47 -13.76 -7.90
C TYR A 138 -20.90 -14.93 -7.09
N ARG A 139 -19.57 -14.99 -6.98
CA ARG A 139 -18.81 -16.01 -6.25
C ARG A 139 -17.91 -15.33 -5.21
N PRO A 140 -18.26 -15.36 -3.92
CA PRO A 140 -17.41 -14.82 -2.85
C PRO A 140 -16.00 -15.42 -2.95
N LEU A 141 -14.99 -14.54 -2.92
CA LEU A 141 -13.59 -14.94 -3.04
C LEU A 141 -13.08 -15.48 -1.71
N SER A 142 -12.38 -16.61 -1.74
CA SER A 142 -11.60 -17.07 -0.58
C SER A 142 -10.32 -16.25 -0.42
N MET A 143 -9.68 -16.35 0.75
CA MET A 143 -8.35 -15.77 0.97
C MET A 143 -7.35 -16.29 -0.09
N HIS A 144 -7.42 -17.58 -0.41
CA HIS A 144 -6.55 -18.21 -1.40
C HIS A 144 -6.81 -17.74 -2.84
N ASP A 145 -8.06 -17.45 -3.23
CA ASP A 145 -8.35 -16.81 -4.52
C ASP A 145 -7.66 -15.45 -4.62
N ILE A 146 -7.69 -14.65 -3.54
CA ILE A 146 -7.10 -13.30 -3.52
C ILE A 146 -5.57 -13.36 -3.51
N GLU A 147 -4.97 -14.25 -2.72
CA GLU A 147 -3.53 -14.54 -2.75
C GLU A 147 -3.08 -15.00 -4.15
N TYR A 148 -3.84 -15.91 -4.77
CA TYR A 148 -3.55 -16.41 -6.11
C TYR A 148 -3.59 -15.28 -7.14
N LEU A 149 -4.60 -14.41 -7.08
CA LEU A 149 -4.70 -13.22 -7.93
C LEU A 149 -3.50 -12.28 -7.71
N MET A 150 -3.09 -12.04 -6.46
CA MET A 150 -1.94 -11.20 -6.14
C MET A 150 -0.61 -11.72 -6.70
N VAL A 151 -0.40 -13.04 -6.69
CA VAL A 151 0.86 -13.66 -7.12
C VAL A 151 0.89 -13.90 -8.64
N ASN A 152 -0.25 -14.28 -9.24
CA ASN A 152 -0.31 -14.78 -10.61
C ASN A 152 -0.91 -13.81 -11.63
N THR A 153 -1.42 -12.65 -11.23
CA THR A 153 -1.79 -11.59 -12.18
C THR A 153 -0.54 -11.11 -12.93
N GLN A 154 -0.41 -11.51 -14.20
CA GLN A 154 0.70 -11.20 -15.11
C GLN A 154 0.75 -9.72 -15.57
N SER A 155 0.08 -8.83 -14.84
CA SER A 155 0.07 -7.39 -15.11
C SER A 155 1.45 -6.79 -14.86
N HIS A 156 1.82 -5.78 -15.65
CA HIS A 156 3.04 -5.01 -15.44
C HIS A 156 3.03 -4.15 -14.16
N GLN A 157 1.88 -4.06 -13.46
CA GLN A 157 1.75 -3.32 -12.21
C GLN A 157 2.18 -4.18 -11.00
N PRO A 158 2.77 -3.59 -9.95
CA PRO A 158 3.15 -4.33 -8.75
C PRO A 158 1.90 -4.88 -8.03
N PRO A 159 1.97 -6.06 -7.37
CA PRO A 159 0.83 -6.65 -6.64
C PRO A 159 0.18 -5.67 -5.64
N ILE A 160 1.01 -4.88 -4.95
CA ILE A 160 0.61 -3.85 -3.98
C ILE A 160 -0.36 -2.82 -4.58
N GLN A 161 -0.19 -2.45 -5.85
CA GLN A 161 -1.08 -1.50 -6.53
C GLN A 161 -2.46 -2.12 -6.79
N HIS A 162 -2.52 -3.37 -7.23
CA HIS A 162 -3.77 -4.09 -7.46
C HIS A 162 -4.57 -4.27 -6.16
N ILE A 163 -3.90 -4.57 -5.03
CA ILE A 163 -4.57 -4.70 -3.73
C ILE A 163 -5.15 -3.35 -3.31
N CYS A 164 -4.41 -2.25 -3.45
CA CYS A 164 -4.93 -0.92 -3.12
C CYS A 164 -6.12 -0.50 -4.02
N ASP A 165 -6.09 -0.85 -5.31
CA ASP A 165 -7.24 -0.65 -6.20
C ASP A 165 -8.45 -1.49 -5.77
N LEU A 166 -8.23 -2.76 -5.41
CA LEU A 166 -9.29 -3.68 -5.01
C LEU A 166 -9.89 -3.31 -3.64
N ILE A 167 -9.09 -2.81 -2.70
CA ILE A 167 -9.57 -2.22 -1.44
C ILE A 167 -10.40 -0.97 -1.73
N GLN A 168 -9.92 -0.07 -2.59
CA GLN A 168 -10.64 1.15 -2.96
C GLN A 168 -12.02 0.85 -3.60
N ILE A 169 -12.08 -0.15 -4.48
CA ILE A 169 -13.33 -0.57 -5.12
C ILE A 169 -14.23 -1.34 -4.14
N ALA A 170 -13.68 -2.17 -3.26
CA ALA A 170 -14.45 -2.85 -2.22
C ALA A 170 -15.06 -1.87 -1.20
N ASP A 171 -14.35 -0.80 -0.82
CA ASP A 171 -14.86 0.30 0.00
C ASP A 171 -15.97 1.07 -0.75
N ALA A 172 -15.74 1.45 -2.01
CA ALA A 172 -16.71 2.17 -2.83
C ALA A 172 -17.99 1.37 -3.15
N LEU A 173 -17.89 0.04 -3.31
CA LEU A 173 -19.02 -0.88 -3.47
C LEU A 173 -19.65 -1.31 -2.13
N GLU A 174 -19.11 -0.84 -1.00
CA GLU A 174 -19.56 -1.20 0.36
C GLU A 174 -19.58 -2.72 0.61
N LEU A 175 -18.45 -3.39 0.32
CA LEU A 175 -18.24 -4.83 0.44
C LEU A 175 -17.37 -5.16 1.67
N PRO A 176 -17.92 -5.17 2.90
CA PRO A 176 -17.14 -5.24 4.13
C PRO A 176 -16.33 -6.53 4.27
N LEU A 177 -16.85 -7.67 3.81
CA LEU A 177 -16.13 -8.96 3.89
C LEU A 177 -14.89 -8.96 3.00
N LEU A 178 -15.04 -8.59 1.71
CA LEU A 178 -13.92 -8.47 0.78
C LEU A 178 -12.90 -7.44 1.27
N HIS A 179 -13.37 -6.28 1.73
CA HIS A 179 -12.50 -5.26 2.33
C HIS A 179 -11.70 -5.85 3.51
N GLN A 180 -12.34 -6.52 4.47
CA GLN A 180 -11.67 -7.15 5.62
C GLN A 180 -10.62 -8.20 5.20
N GLN A 181 -10.95 -9.07 4.25
CA GLN A 181 -10.01 -10.06 3.71
C GLN A 181 -8.76 -9.39 3.13
N LEU A 182 -8.93 -8.31 2.36
CA LEU A 182 -7.81 -7.56 1.77
C LEU A 182 -6.93 -6.87 2.82
N ILE A 183 -7.51 -6.37 3.92
CA ILE A 183 -6.74 -5.84 5.06
C ILE A 183 -5.89 -6.94 5.70
N GLN A 184 -6.46 -8.13 5.91
CA GLN A 184 -5.74 -9.28 6.48
C GLN A 184 -4.59 -9.75 5.58
N ILE A 185 -4.84 -9.84 4.28
CA ILE A 185 -3.82 -10.22 3.29
C ILE A 185 -2.71 -9.15 3.22
N MET A 186 -3.04 -7.86 3.27
CA MET A 186 -2.02 -6.82 3.40
C MET A 186 -1.15 -7.03 4.65
N GLN A 187 -1.77 -7.29 5.81
CA GLN A 187 -1.04 -7.54 7.07
C GLN A 187 -0.10 -8.76 6.96
N GLN A 188 -0.53 -9.84 6.31
CA GLN A 188 0.28 -11.05 6.09
C GLN A 188 1.46 -10.79 5.15
N HIS A 189 1.30 -9.95 4.13
CA HIS A 189 2.36 -9.59 3.18
C HIS A 189 3.18 -8.36 3.60
N LEU A 190 2.99 -7.82 4.80
CA LEU A 190 3.73 -6.68 5.32
C LEU A 190 5.04 -7.15 5.96
N ASN A 191 6.17 -6.86 5.30
CA ASN A 191 7.50 -7.27 5.73
C ASN A 191 8.54 -6.19 5.37
N GLN A 192 9.80 -6.40 5.75
CA GLN A 192 10.92 -5.48 5.51
C GLN A 192 11.08 -5.07 4.03
N ASP A 193 10.82 -5.97 3.08
CA ASP A 193 10.99 -5.71 1.65
C ASP A 193 9.79 -4.94 1.07
N THR A 194 8.57 -5.30 1.48
CA THR A 194 7.32 -4.74 0.94
C THR A 194 6.92 -3.41 1.58
N ILE A 195 7.28 -3.15 2.84
CA ILE A 195 6.83 -1.97 3.61
C ILE A 195 7.13 -0.64 2.89
N VAL A 196 8.29 -0.52 2.24
CA VAL A 196 8.67 0.69 1.50
C VAL A 196 7.83 0.86 0.23
N ALA A 197 7.44 -0.23 -0.43
CA ALA A 197 6.55 -0.18 -1.60
C ALA A 197 5.12 0.21 -1.18
N TRP A 198 4.59 -0.38 -0.10
CA TRP A 198 3.29 -0.01 0.49
C TRP A 198 3.21 1.49 0.85
N MET A 199 4.21 2.01 1.58
CA MET A 199 4.27 3.43 1.94
C MET A 199 4.36 4.37 0.73
N ASN A 200 4.99 3.93 -0.37
CA ASN A 200 5.07 4.71 -1.60
C ASN A 200 3.76 4.69 -2.39
N GLU A 201 3.07 3.55 -2.43
CA GLU A 201 1.75 3.39 -3.05
C GLU A 201 0.71 4.30 -2.38
N LEU A 202 0.58 4.19 -1.06
CA LEU A 202 -0.35 5.00 -0.27
C LEU A 202 -0.04 6.50 -0.38
N ARG A 203 1.24 6.89 -0.31
CA ARG A 203 1.64 8.30 -0.52
C ARG A 203 1.22 8.82 -1.90
N ARG A 204 1.28 7.99 -2.95
CA ARG A 204 0.82 8.38 -4.30
C ARG A 204 -0.69 8.60 -4.33
N ARG A 205 -1.46 7.73 -3.66
CA ARG A 205 -2.93 7.84 -3.54
C ARG A 205 -3.37 9.03 -2.70
N HIS A 206 -2.71 9.28 -1.57
CA HIS A 206 -2.90 10.50 -0.77
C HIS A 206 -2.66 11.77 -1.60
N ALA A 207 -1.60 11.83 -2.41
CA ALA A 207 -1.34 12.97 -3.28
C ALA A 207 -2.42 13.13 -4.38
N PHE A 208 -2.89 12.03 -4.97
CA PHE A 208 -3.97 12.05 -5.97
C PHE A 208 -5.32 12.46 -5.37
N LEU A 209 -5.69 11.95 -4.20
CA LEU A 209 -6.94 12.30 -3.53
C LEU A 209 -6.90 13.73 -2.97
N SER A 210 -5.74 14.23 -2.55
CA SER A 210 -5.58 15.61 -2.10
C SER A 210 -5.78 16.65 -3.22
N SER A 211 -5.67 16.27 -4.50
CA SER A 211 -5.96 17.15 -5.63
C SER A 211 -7.44 17.14 -6.05
N GLN A 212 -8.25 16.22 -5.54
CA GLN A 212 -9.70 16.17 -5.76
C GLN A 212 -10.44 16.79 -4.56
N SER A 213 -10.87 18.05 -4.68
CA SER A 213 -11.47 18.85 -3.61
C SER A 213 -12.71 18.23 -2.93
N ASP A 214 -13.45 17.38 -3.66
CA ASP A 214 -14.83 17.05 -3.30
C ASP A 214 -14.97 15.69 -2.59
N ASN A 215 -13.95 14.83 -2.66
CA ASN A 215 -14.04 13.43 -2.26
C ASN A 215 -13.69 13.16 -0.78
N LYS A 216 -14.51 13.70 0.15
CA LYS A 216 -14.41 13.41 1.60
C LYS A 216 -14.60 11.93 1.97
N ILE A 217 -15.19 11.12 1.10
CA ILE A 217 -15.66 9.76 1.40
C ILE A 217 -14.53 8.71 1.37
N SER A 218 -13.55 8.85 0.47
CA SER A 218 -12.56 7.78 0.15
C SER A 218 -11.32 7.70 1.08
N ALA A 219 -11.39 8.21 2.32
CA ALA A 219 -10.21 8.35 3.18
C ALA A 219 -10.13 7.34 4.35
N LYS A 220 -11.17 6.55 4.63
CA LYS A 220 -11.19 5.68 5.82
C LYS A 220 -10.21 4.52 5.70
N TRP A 221 -10.30 3.73 4.64
CA TRP A 221 -9.43 2.57 4.42
C TRP A 221 -7.94 2.96 4.40
N MET A 222 -7.58 4.07 3.74
CA MET A 222 -6.20 4.55 3.70
C MET A 222 -5.64 4.87 5.09
N ARG A 223 -6.43 5.50 5.98
CA ARG A 223 -5.99 5.77 7.36
C ARG A 223 -5.76 4.48 8.13
N THR A 224 -6.63 3.48 7.95
CA THR A 224 -6.44 2.14 8.53
C THR A 224 -5.15 1.48 8.00
N LEU A 225 -4.82 1.61 6.71
CA LEU A 225 -3.56 1.09 6.17
C LEU A 225 -2.35 1.86 6.73
N ASP A 226 -2.44 3.19 6.84
CA ASP A 226 -1.39 4.01 7.45
C ASP A 226 -1.16 3.67 8.93
N GLU A 227 -2.22 3.37 9.67
CA GLU A 227 -2.17 2.93 11.07
C GLU A 227 -1.51 1.54 11.19
N ILE A 228 -1.88 0.59 10.33
CA ILE A 228 -1.24 -0.74 10.29
C ILE A 228 0.25 -0.63 9.93
N ILE A 229 0.61 0.22 8.97
CA ILE A 229 2.00 0.48 8.58
C ILE A 229 2.79 1.12 9.73
N VAL A 230 2.23 2.12 10.40
CA VAL A 230 2.89 2.77 11.55
C VAL A 230 3.04 1.78 12.71
N HIS A 231 2.01 0.98 13.00
CA HIS A 231 2.11 -0.10 13.99
C HIS A 231 3.20 -1.12 13.64
N PHE A 232 3.24 -1.57 12.38
CA PHE A 232 4.27 -2.48 11.88
C PHE A 232 5.68 -1.89 12.03
N LEU A 233 5.89 -0.63 11.64
CA LEU A 233 7.19 0.04 11.77
C LEU A 233 7.66 0.15 13.23
N ILE A 234 6.74 0.46 14.15
CA ILE A 234 7.04 0.67 15.58
C ILE A 234 7.24 -0.65 16.33
N HIS A 235 6.37 -1.64 16.11
CA HIS A 235 6.30 -2.85 16.93
C HIS A 235 6.81 -4.11 16.23
N THR A 236 6.54 -4.29 14.94
CA THR A 236 6.81 -5.55 14.22
C THR A 236 8.20 -5.56 13.57
N LEU A 237 8.55 -4.52 12.81
CA LEU A 237 9.82 -4.42 12.09
C LEU A 237 11.05 -4.52 13.02
N PRO A 238 11.10 -3.89 14.20
CA PRO A 238 12.25 -4.03 15.08
C PRO A 238 12.38 -5.44 15.63
N CYS A 239 11.27 -6.07 16.00
CA CYS A 239 11.24 -7.47 16.43
C CYS A 239 11.73 -8.41 15.32
N GLN A 240 11.31 -8.20 14.07
CA GLN A 240 11.80 -8.99 12.92
C GLN A 240 13.31 -8.86 12.73
N LEU A 241 13.84 -7.63 12.70
CA LEU A 241 15.28 -7.36 12.53
C LEU A 241 16.13 -7.93 13.67
N LEU A 242 15.66 -7.83 14.92
CA LEU A 242 16.33 -8.40 16.10
C LEU A 242 16.27 -9.94 16.12
N GLN A 243 15.18 -10.55 15.64
CA GLN A 243 15.01 -12.00 15.61
C GLN A 243 15.90 -12.68 14.56
N ILE A 244 16.01 -12.12 13.35
CA ILE A 244 16.84 -12.68 12.25
C ILE A 244 18.29 -12.94 12.71
N HIS A 245 18.82 -12.04 13.53
CA HIS A 245 20.18 -12.09 14.06
C HIS A 245 20.27 -12.76 15.46
N GLY A 246 19.12 -13.15 16.03
CA GLY A 246 18.91 -13.42 17.45
C GLY A 246 18.77 -14.90 17.84
N ASN A 247 19.04 -15.85 16.94
CA ASN A 247 18.88 -17.32 17.15
C ASN A 247 19.64 -17.94 18.35
N ASN A 248 20.29 -17.14 19.19
CA ASN A 248 20.95 -17.56 20.45
C ASN A 248 20.46 -16.79 21.70
N THR A 249 19.52 -15.85 21.63
CA THR A 249 19.13 -15.00 22.78
C THR A 249 17.62 -14.75 22.88
N ASN A 250 16.89 -15.66 23.53
CA ASN A 250 15.44 -15.62 23.73
C ASN A 250 14.92 -14.55 24.74
N HIS A 251 15.77 -13.66 25.25
CA HIS A 251 15.44 -12.79 26.39
C HIS A 251 14.37 -11.72 26.10
N TRP A 252 14.27 -11.27 24.85
CA TRP A 252 13.46 -10.10 24.48
C TRP A 252 11.95 -10.34 24.40
N ARG A 253 11.49 -11.60 24.42
CA ARG A 253 10.07 -11.92 24.18
C ARG A 253 9.21 -11.90 25.45
N ASN A 254 9.79 -12.10 26.63
CA ASN A 254 9.02 -12.30 27.86
C ASN A 254 8.73 -11.01 28.63
N GLY A 255 9.42 -9.91 28.35
CA GLY A 255 9.31 -8.65 29.11
C GLY A 255 8.15 -7.72 28.75
N PHE A 256 7.06 -8.21 28.13
CA PHE A 256 5.98 -7.36 27.60
C PHE A 256 4.55 -7.69 28.08
N GLU A 257 4.32 -8.79 28.80
CA GLU A 257 2.95 -9.19 29.24
C GLU A 257 2.80 -9.50 30.74
N GLU A 258 3.86 -9.48 31.55
CA GLU A 258 3.75 -9.53 33.02
C GLU A 258 4.08 -8.18 33.65
N GLU A 259 3.09 -7.58 34.31
CA GLU A 259 3.26 -6.46 35.26
C GLU A 259 3.90 -6.95 36.58
N GLN A 260 5.02 -7.68 36.48
CA GLN A 260 5.78 -8.11 37.64
C GLN A 260 6.99 -7.20 37.82
N GLU A 261 6.93 -6.42 38.90
CA GLU A 261 7.89 -5.39 39.32
C GLU A 261 9.24 -6.02 39.69
N TYR A 262 10.06 -6.30 38.67
CA TYR A 262 11.46 -6.70 38.78
C TYR A 262 12.36 -5.82 37.91
N ASP A 263 13.49 -5.39 38.46
CA ASP A 263 14.49 -4.53 37.84
C ASP A 263 15.29 -5.22 36.71
N ASP A 264 14.64 -5.59 35.59
CA ASP A 264 15.34 -6.07 34.39
C ASP A 264 15.77 -4.91 33.47
N ASP A 265 16.75 -4.15 33.95
CA ASP A 265 17.35 -3.04 33.20
C ASP A 265 18.38 -3.51 32.14
N SER A 266 18.64 -4.83 32.04
CA SER A 266 19.74 -5.39 31.22
C SER A 266 19.54 -5.22 29.71
N ALA A 267 18.27 -5.28 29.28
CA ALA A 267 17.84 -5.01 27.92
C ALA A 267 18.01 -3.52 27.57
N THR A 268 17.58 -2.64 28.48
CA THR A 268 17.73 -1.19 28.35
C THR A 268 19.21 -0.78 28.34
N GLU A 269 20.05 -1.32 29.22
CA GLU A 269 21.50 -1.09 29.25
C GLU A 269 22.17 -1.44 27.91
N THR A 270 21.84 -2.59 27.32
CA THR A 270 22.44 -3.03 26.04
C THR A 270 22.13 -2.03 24.91
N LEU A 271 20.93 -1.44 24.90
CA LEU A 271 20.54 -0.44 23.92
C LEU A 271 21.07 0.97 24.27
N LEU A 272 21.09 1.34 25.55
CA LEU A 272 21.67 2.60 26.05
C LEU A 272 23.16 2.68 25.72
N PHE A 273 23.92 1.59 25.87
CA PHE A 273 25.34 1.51 25.52
C PHE A 273 25.63 1.82 24.04
N LEU A 274 24.74 1.41 23.13
CA LEU A 274 24.83 1.77 21.70
C LEU A 274 24.43 3.23 21.43
N GLY A 275 23.55 3.79 22.27
CA GLY A 275 23.02 5.16 22.20
C GLY A 275 23.88 6.23 22.87
N THR A 276 24.84 5.89 23.72
CA THR A 276 25.72 6.86 24.42
C THR A 276 26.97 7.26 23.65
N ILE A 277 27.30 6.62 22.51
CA ILE A 277 28.40 7.04 21.65
C ILE A 277 28.06 8.43 21.05
N PRO A 278 28.83 9.50 21.35
CA PRO A 278 28.54 10.85 20.87
C PRO A 278 28.62 10.91 19.35
N VAL A 279 27.62 11.53 18.70
CA VAL A 279 27.59 11.71 17.24
C VAL A 279 28.87 12.39 16.74
N ASN A 280 29.41 13.33 17.52
CA ASN A 280 30.63 14.07 17.22
C ASN A 280 31.91 13.19 17.21
N MET A 281 31.92 12.03 17.89
CA MET A 281 33.06 11.10 17.84
C MET A 281 33.02 10.17 16.64
N ILE A 282 31.82 9.84 16.13
CA ILE A 282 31.64 8.96 14.96
C ILE A 282 32.27 9.58 13.70
N GLN A 283 32.37 10.91 13.63
CA GLN A 283 32.88 11.63 12.47
C GLN A 283 34.43 11.64 12.37
N GLU A 284 35.15 11.45 13.48
CA GLU A 284 36.62 11.35 13.51
C GLU A 284 37.12 9.90 13.64
N SER A 285 36.31 8.98 14.20
CA SER A 285 36.74 7.60 14.48
C SER A 285 36.40 6.59 13.36
N ASN A 286 36.79 6.86 12.12
CA ASN A 286 36.66 5.93 10.98
C ASN A 286 37.54 4.64 11.09
N LYS A 287 38.02 4.26 12.29
CA LYS A 287 39.00 3.18 12.44
C LYS A 287 39.05 2.41 13.76
N CYS A 288 38.23 2.72 14.78
CA CYS A 288 38.34 1.98 16.05
C CYS A 288 37.06 1.95 16.90
N MET A 289 36.28 0.87 16.78
CA MET A 289 35.79 0.10 17.94
C MET A 289 35.19 -1.24 17.45
N THR A 290 35.98 -2.31 17.54
CA THR A 290 35.50 -3.69 17.33
C THR A 290 34.82 -4.22 18.60
N LEU A 291 33.73 -3.58 19.01
CA LEU A 291 32.72 -4.25 19.84
C LEU A 291 32.06 -5.32 18.97
N SER A 292 31.94 -6.55 19.50
CA SER A 292 31.47 -7.78 18.81
C SER A 292 30.64 -7.51 17.55
N SER A 293 31.26 -7.73 16.38
CA SER A 293 30.92 -7.14 15.07
C SER A 293 29.50 -7.34 14.56
N ASN A 294 28.72 -8.21 15.20
CA ASN A 294 27.43 -8.66 14.72
C ASN A 294 26.26 -7.87 15.35
N LYS A 295 26.47 -7.16 16.47
CA LYS A 295 25.39 -6.40 17.14
C LYS A 295 25.19 -4.98 16.60
N THR A 296 26.24 -4.32 16.11
CA THR A 296 26.15 -2.97 15.52
C THR A 296 25.35 -2.97 14.23
N GLY A 297 25.57 -3.96 13.36
CA GLY A 297 24.91 -4.07 12.05
C GLY A 297 23.37 -4.07 12.11
N ILE A 298 22.76 -4.69 13.13
CA ILE A 298 21.30 -4.74 13.28
C ILE A 298 20.71 -3.35 13.54
N TYR A 299 21.39 -2.57 14.39
CA TYR A 299 20.95 -1.23 14.73
C TYR A 299 21.16 -0.25 13.56
N ASP A 300 22.27 -0.41 12.83
CA ASP A 300 22.55 0.35 11.62
C ASP A 300 21.56 -0.01 10.48
N GLU A 301 21.14 -1.28 10.35
CA GLU A 301 20.08 -1.70 9.43
C GLU A 301 18.73 -1.08 9.77
N LEU A 302 18.34 -1.07 11.06
CA LEU A 302 17.12 -0.40 11.53
C LEU A 302 17.17 1.11 11.22
N ILE A 303 18.31 1.76 11.47
CA ILE A 303 18.55 3.17 11.10
C ILE A 303 18.40 3.37 9.59
N HIS A 304 19.01 2.50 8.77
CA HIS A 304 18.93 2.58 7.31
C HIS A 304 17.51 2.36 6.77
N MET A 305 16.73 1.46 7.38
CA MET A 305 15.32 1.25 7.04
C MET A 305 14.48 2.48 7.37
N TYR A 306 14.58 3.00 8.60
CA TYR A 306 13.89 4.23 9.01
C TYR A 306 14.33 5.45 8.17
N ALA A 307 15.60 5.56 7.79
CA ALA A 307 16.09 6.61 6.91
C ALA A 307 15.51 6.55 5.49
N ARG A 308 15.03 5.38 5.02
CA ARG A 308 14.34 5.20 3.72
C ARG A 308 12.84 5.48 3.78
N THR A 309 12.22 5.40 4.97
CA THR A 309 10.78 5.64 5.20
C THR A 309 10.33 7.03 4.72
N PRO A 310 9.18 7.20 4.03
CA PRO A 310 8.68 8.53 3.67
C PRO A 310 8.38 9.40 4.90
N LEU A 311 8.60 10.71 4.78
CA LEU A 311 8.64 11.62 5.95
C LEU A 311 7.35 11.60 6.81
N LEU A 312 6.19 11.41 6.18
CA LEU A 312 4.89 11.28 6.85
C LEU A 312 4.88 10.13 7.88
N TYR A 313 5.33 8.94 7.49
CA TYR A 313 5.42 7.78 8.37
C TYR A 313 6.58 7.93 9.36
N LEU A 314 7.73 8.42 8.89
CA LEU A 314 8.92 8.61 9.73
C LEU A 314 8.62 9.51 10.93
N LYS A 315 7.94 10.64 10.71
CA LYS A 315 7.49 11.53 11.78
C LYS A 315 6.58 10.80 12.77
N ARG A 316 5.52 10.13 12.28
CA ARG A 316 4.58 9.37 13.13
C ARG A 316 5.27 8.29 13.99
N CYS A 317 6.32 7.66 13.47
CA CYS A 317 7.07 6.65 14.21
C CYS A 317 8.01 7.28 15.25
N LEU A 318 8.82 8.29 14.88
CA LEU A 318 9.79 8.92 15.79
C LEU A 318 9.13 9.72 16.92
N GLU A 319 7.95 10.30 16.69
CA GLU A 319 7.18 11.01 17.74
C GLU A 319 6.38 10.06 18.66
N TYR A 320 6.37 8.74 18.38
CA TYR A 320 5.64 7.78 19.20
C TYR A 320 6.29 7.57 20.57
N LYS A 321 5.47 7.62 21.64
CA LYS A 321 5.96 7.57 23.03
C LYS A 321 6.72 6.28 23.36
N ASN A 322 6.29 5.15 22.81
CA ASN A 322 6.83 3.82 23.11
C ASN A 322 7.64 3.23 21.95
N LEU A 323 8.28 4.06 21.11
CA LEU A 323 9.16 3.58 20.04
C LEU A 323 10.42 2.95 20.66
N LEU A 324 10.54 1.62 20.59
CA LEU A 324 11.73 0.81 20.91
C LEU A 324 12.19 0.81 22.39
N SER A 325 12.08 1.93 23.09
CA SER A 325 12.45 2.09 24.50
C SER A 325 11.61 3.20 25.14
N LYS A 326 11.31 3.06 26.44
CA LYS A 326 10.74 4.14 27.26
C LYS A 326 11.71 5.33 27.40
N SER A 327 13.02 5.11 27.25
CA SER A 327 14.04 6.15 27.39
C SER A 327 13.95 7.23 26.30
N VAL A 328 13.62 8.46 26.71
CA VAL A 328 13.56 9.64 25.84
C VAL A 328 14.92 9.95 25.20
N LEU A 329 16.00 9.86 25.98
CA LEU A 329 17.36 10.13 25.48
C LEU A 329 17.76 9.13 24.37
N TRP A 330 17.42 7.86 24.55
CA TRP A 330 17.68 6.84 23.54
C TRP A 330 16.91 7.12 22.24
N ARG A 331 15.60 7.37 22.35
CA ARG A 331 14.75 7.70 21.19
C ARG A 331 15.24 8.97 20.47
N TYR A 332 15.76 9.96 21.20
CA TYR A 332 16.36 11.16 20.65
C TYR A 332 17.65 10.88 19.86
N THR A 333 18.57 10.07 20.40
CA THR A 333 19.79 9.68 19.68
C THR A 333 19.47 8.83 18.45
N PHE A 334 18.52 7.88 18.55
CA PHE A 334 18.04 7.11 17.40
C PHE A 334 17.48 8.02 16.31
N ALA A 335 16.55 8.92 16.65
CA ALA A 335 15.99 9.90 15.73
C ALA A 335 17.07 10.75 15.06
N LYS A 336 18.08 11.21 15.83
CA LYS A 336 19.23 11.96 15.28
C LYS A 336 20.04 11.15 14.27
N ARG A 337 20.40 9.90 14.57
CA ARG A 337 21.14 9.03 13.63
C ARG A 337 20.32 8.75 12.36
N VAL A 338 19.02 8.52 12.49
CA VAL A 338 18.10 8.33 11.35
C VAL A 338 18.02 9.57 10.45
N LEU A 339 17.92 10.78 11.02
CA LEU A 339 17.92 12.01 10.21
C LEU A 339 19.28 12.27 9.55
N TYR A 340 20.39 12.10 10.27
CA TYR A 340 21.75 12.23 9.72
C TYR A 340 21.98 11.29 8.54
N GLU A 341 21.61 10.02 8.68
CA GLU A 341 21.74 9.02 7.61
C GLU A 341 20.86 9.37 6.39
N ARG A 342 19.69 9.95 6.63
CA ARG A 342 18.80 10.44 5.56
C ARG A 342 19.38 11.65 4.83
N GLU A 343 20.02 12.57 5.54
CA GLU A 343 20.69 13.76 4.96
C GLU A 343 21.92 13.36 4.13
N CYS A 344 22.76 12.46 4.65
CA CYS A 344 23.89 11.87 3.92
C CYS A 344 23.47 11.24 2.58
N LYS A 345 22.32 10.57 2.54
CA LYS A 345 21.75 10.00 1.30
C LYS A 345 21.10 11.03 0.37
N GLN A 346 20.61 12.17 0.89
CA GLN A 346 20.07 13.26 0.08
C GLN A 346 21.17 14.13 -0.56
N SER A 347 22.25 14.42 0.16
CA SER A 347 23.39 15.22 -0.31
C SER A 347 24.04 14.69 -1.60
N ARG A 348 23.93 13.38 -1.85
CA ARG A 348 24.39 12.74 -3.11
C ARG A 348 23.51 13.02 -4.34
N ARG A 349 22.40 13.74 -4.20
CA ARG A 349 21.52 14.14 -5.32
C ARG A 349 21.83 15.58 -5.74
N PRO A 350 21.71 15.93 -7.03
CA PRO A 350 21.97 17.29 -7.51
C PRO A 350 21.10 18.31 -6.75
N ALA A 351 21.70 19.47 -6.45
CA ALA A 351 21.24 20.40 -5.43
C ALA A 351 19.81 20.94 -5.65
N THR A 352 18.82 20.24 -5.11
CA THR A 352 17.52 20.81 -4.76
C THR A 352 17.60 21.33 -3.32
N LYS A 353 16.94 22.46 -3.04
CA LYS A 353 16.93 23.04 -1.68
C LYS A 353 16.20 22.09 -0.72
N SER A 354 16.95 21.27 0.01
CA SER A 354 16.41 20.42 1.08
C SER A 354 16.17 21.26 2.32
N HIS A 355 14.91 21.41 2.73
CA HIS A 355 14.60 21.91 4.08
C HIS A 355 15.21 20.95 5.11
N GLY A 356 16.06 21.46 6.00
CA GLY A 356 16.70 20.67 7.05
C GLY A 356 15.65 20.07 7.99
N LEU A 357 15.92 18.88 8.54
CA LEU A 357 15.04 18.24 9.52
C LEU A 357 15.72 18.25 10.89
N ALA A 358 15.03 18.79 11.89
CA ALA A 358 15.54 18.86 13.27
C ALA A 358 14.75 17.95 14.21
N VAL A 359 15.47 17.22 15.07
CA VAL A 359 14.89 16.57 16.26
C VAL A 359 14.88 17.60 17.39
N VAL A 360 13.69 17.93 17.88
CA VAL A 360 13.47 18.85 19.01
C VAL A 360 12.91 18.05 20.19
N LEU A 361 13.38 18.34 21.40
CA LEU A 361 12.75 17.88 22.63
C LEU A 361 11.71 18.92 23.04
N GLU A 362 10.44 18.50 23.05
CA GLU A 362 9.33 19.32 23.54
C GLU A 362 9.06 18.94 25.00
N PHE A 363 9.14 19.93 25.87
CA PHE A 363 8.76 19.80 27.28
C PHE A 363 7.31 20.23 27.38
N ASP A 364 6.43 19.33 27.82
CA ASP A 364 5.01 19.64 28.00
C ASP A 364 4.85 20.76 29.06
N ASN A 365 4.65 21.99 28.58
CA ASN A 365 4.63 23.18 29.42
C ASN A 365 3.22 23.41 30.00
N SER A 366 2.72 22.41 30.74
CA SER A 366 1.35 22.29 31.30
C SER A 366 1.05 23.27 32.44
N SER A 367 1.58 24.49 32.35
CA SER A 367 1.45 25.60 33.30
C SER A 367 0.04 26.21 33.41
N SER A 368 -0.95 25.66 32.70
CA SER A 368 -2.34 26.13 32.69
C SER A 368 -3.29 25.22 33.47
N SER A 369 -3.27 25.36 34.81
CA SER A 369 -4.44 25.31 35.70
C SER A 369 -5.51 24.21 35.49
N SER A 370 -5.43 23.10 36.25
CA SER A 370 -6.54 22.63 37.13
C SER A 370 -6.28 21.31 37.89
N LYS A 371 -6.13 21.41 39.22
CA LYS A 371 -6.56 20.46 40.27
C LYS A 371 -6.20 18.95 40.17
N ASN A 372 -5.24 18.56 41.01
CA ASN A 372 -5.26 17.35 41.86
C ASN A 372 -5.48 15.97 41.18
N THR A 373 -4.55 15.55 40.32
CA THR A 373 -4.22 14.13 40.10
C THR A 373 -2.72 13.94 40.28
N LYS A 374 -2.30 12.95 41.06
CA LYS A 374 -0.99 12.97 41.75
C LYS A 374 0.22 12.47 40.93
N ASP A 375 0.03 12.26 39.62
CA ASP A 375 1.01 11.66 38.71
C ASP A 375 1.61 12.69 37.74
N ASP A 376 2.07 13.83 38.27
CA ASP A 376 2.78 14.88 37.53
C ASP A 376 4.21 14.45 37.14
N SER A 377 4.32 13.36 36.36
CA SER A 377 5.54 13.07 35.60
C SER A 377 5.60 14.01 34.40
N SER A 378 6.55 14.95 34.41
CA SER A 378 6.72 15.92 33.32
C SER A 378 7.11 15.21 32.01
N SER A 379 6.14 15.04 31.10
CA SER A 379 6.37 14.31 29.86
C SER A 379 7.24 15.10 28.90
N ILE A 380 8.48 14.63 28.71
CA ILE A 380 9.35 15.06 27.61
C ILE A 380 8.97 14.24 26.38
N SER A 381 8.59 14.94 25.30
CA SER A 381 8.27 14.32 24.01
C SER A 381 9.30 14.69 22.94
N ILE A 382 9.34 13.90 21.87
CA ILE A 382 10.21 14.15 20.72
C ILE A 382 9.33 14.69 19.60
N ARG A 383 9.77 15.79 18.98
CA ARG A 383 9.17 16.39 17.80
C ARG A 383 10.14 16.39 16.63
N ILE A 384 9.62 16.12 15.44
CA ILE A 384 10.35 16.30 14.18
C ILE A 384 9.80 17.57 13.49
N MET A 385 10.67 18.58 13.38
CA MET A 385 10.37 19.88 12.80
C MET A 385 11.17 20.09 11.50
N MET A 386 10.58 20.82 10.54
CA MET A 386 11.33 21.33 9.39
C MET A 386 11.99 22.65 9.81
N GLN A 387 13.26 22.82 9.48
CA GLN A 387 13.93 24.11 9.55
C GLN A 387 13.42 25.01 8.41
N GLN A 388 13.02 26.23 8.76
CA GLN A 388 12.52 27.24 7.83
C GLN A 388 13.67 27.96 7.12
#